data_AF-A0A2P4STU5-F1
#
_entry.id   AF-A0A2P4STU5-F1
#
_cell.length_a   1.000
_cell.length_b   1.000
_cell.length_c   1.000
_cell.angle_alpha   90.00
_cell.angle_beta   90.00
_cell.angle_gamma   90.00
#
_symmetry.space_group_name_H-M   'P 1'
#
loop_
_entity.id
_entity.type
_entity.pdbx_description
1 polymer ?
#
loop_
_entity_poly.entity_id
_entity_poly.type
_entity_poly.pdbx_seq_one_letter_code
_entity_poly.pdbx_strand_id
1 'polypeptide(L)'
;MKAIFQCTESQESYAKADKSKTTKKKSKLVEEFSGVADFLLVYIDEAHPSDGWAAPGISPSSFEVKKHRNQEDRCAAAHQLLERFSLPPQCQVVADCMDNNANVAYGVSFERVCIVQRQKIAYLGGKGPFFYNLQEVRLWLEQNFSKR
;
A
#
# COMPACT_ATOMS: atom_id res chain seq x y z
N MET A 1 7.71 4.32 -17.49
CA MET A 1 7.52 4.00 -16.06
C MET A 1 6.09 4.29 -15.69
N LYS A 2 5.35 3.27 -15.26
CA LYS A 2 3.93 3.38 -14.91
C LYS A 2 3.80 2.71 -13.54
N ALA A 3 3.87 3.47 -12.46
CA ALA A 3 3.87 2.91 -11.12
C ALA A 3 2.47 3.01 -10.52
N ILE A 4 1.93 1.86 -10.10
CA ILE A 4 0.80 1.80 -9.18
C ILE A 4 1.37 1.79 -7.78
N PHE A 5 1.16 2.90 -7.07
CA PHE A 5 1.57 3.07 -5.70
C PHE A 5 0.50 2.49 -4.79
N GLN A 6 0.88 1.57 -3.92
CA GLN A 6 0.08 1.31 -2.72
C GLN A 6 0.86 1.78 -1.51
N CYS A 7 0.24 2.67 -0.75
CA CYS A 7 0.74 3.06 0.54
C CYS A 7 -0.05 2.30 1.61
N THR A 8 0.61 1.55 2.49
CA THR A 8 -0.08 0.76 3.52
C THR A 8 0.52 1.03 4.88
N GLU A 9 -0.34 1.40 5.82
CA GLU A 9 -0.08 1.32 7.25
C GLU A 9 -0.27 -0.12 7.75
N SER A 10 0.50 -0.50 8.77
CA SER A 10 0.48 -1.86 9.33
C SER A 10 -0.84 -2.24 10.01
N GLN A 11 -1.68 -1.28 10.39
CA GLN A 11 -2.82 -1.55 11.28
C GLN A 11 -4.20 -1.45 10.63
N GLU A 12 -4.45 -0.54 9.68
CA GLU A 12 -5.82 -0.37 9.14
C GLU A 12 -6.16 -1.26 7.95
N SER A 13 -5.16 -1.67 7.16
CA SER A 13 -5.35 -2.65 6.07
C SER A 13 -5.83 -4.03 6.57
N TYR A 14 -5.89 -4.24 7.90
CA TYR A 14 -6.22 -5.51 8.55
C TYR A 14 -7.45 -5.50 9.46
N ALA A 15 -8.11 -4.36 9.68
CA ALA A 15 -9.09 -4.24 10.76
C ALA A 15 -10.53 -4.68 10.43
N LYS A 16 -10.96 -4.77 9.15
CA LYS A 16 -12.38 -5.09 8.85
C LYS A 16 -12.71 -5.98 7.65
N ALA A 17 -11.73 -6.50 6.90
CA ALA A 17 -12.00 -7.39 5.76
C ALA A 17 -11.17 -8.68 5.81
N ASP A 18 -11.78 -9.78 5.39
CA ASP A 18 -11.16 -11.11 5.21
C ASP A 18 -9.80 -10.98 4.47
N LYS A 19 -8.71 -11.06 5.24
CA LYS A 19 -7.33 -10.77 4.84
C LYS A 19 -6.91 -11.53 3.57
N SER A 20 -7.45 -12.74 3.39
CA SER A 20 -7.16 -13.62 2.24
C SER A 20 -7.71 -13.08 0.92
N LYS A 21 -8.81 -12.31 0.95
CA LYS A 21 -9.50 -11.84 -0.25
C LYS A 21 -8.84 -10.60 -0.84
N THR A 22 -8.37 -9.67 0.00
CA THR A 22 -7.76 -8.41 -0.46
C THR A 22 -6.38 -8.66 -1.08
N THR A 23 -5.54 -9.46 -0.43
CA THR A 23 -4.23 -9.85 -0.97
C THR A 23 -4.38 -10.59 -2.30
N LYS A 24 -5.28 -11.56 -2.38
CA LYS A 24 -5.55 -12.31 -3.61
C LYS A 24 -6.04 -11.41 -4.76
N LYS A 25 -6.87 -10.40 -4.48
CA LYS A 25 -7.31 -9.42 -5.48
C LYS A 25 -6.13 -8.58 -6.00
N LYS A 26 -5.26 -8.11 -5.10
CA LYS A 26 -4.07 -7.35 -5.48
C LYS A 26 -3.12 -8.21 -6.30
N SER A 27 -2.85 -9.45 -5.88
CA SER A 27 -1.96 -10.36 -6.61
C SER A 27 -2.47 -10.60 -8.03
N LYS A 28 -3.77 -10.87 -8.18
CA LYS A 28 -4.39 -11.05 -9.51
C LYS A 28 -4.24 -9.80 -10.39
N LEU A 29 -4.40 -8.60 -9.82
CA LEU A 29 -4.24 -7.35 -10.56
C LEU A 29 -2.80 -7.17 -11.05
N VAL A 30 -1.82 -7.45 -10.19
CA VAL A 30 -0.39 -7.38 -10.53
C VAL A 30 -0.08 -8.35 -11.65
N GLU A 31 -0.47 -9.63 -11.52
CA GLU A 31 -0.21 -10.67 -12.51
C GLU A 31 -0.83 -10.36 -13.88
N GLU A 32 -2.04 -9.77 -13.90
CA GLU A 32 -2.76 -9.48 -15.13
C GLU A 32 -2.19 -8.29 -15.90
N PHE A 33 -1.70 -7.27 -15.19
CA PHE A 33 -1.26 -6.02 -15.80
C PHE A 33 0.26 -5.80 -15.73
N SER A 34 1.05 -6.74 -15.21
CA SER A 34 2.52 -6.62 -15.13
C SER A 34 3.19 -6.49 -16.50
N GLY A 35 2.54 -6.90 -17.59
CA GLY A 35 3.03 -6.69 -18.95
C GLY A 35 2.90 -5.24 -19.45
N VAL A 36 2.09 -4.41 -18.79
CA VAL A 36 1.77 -3.05 -19.23
C VAL A 36 1.96 -1.97 -18.17
N ALA A 37 2.16 -2.35 -16.91
CA ALA A 37 2.36 -1.46 -15.76
C ALA A 37 3.33 -2.06 -14.73
N ASP A 38 4.06 -1.18 -14.04
CA ASP A 38 4.93 -1.50 -12.92
C ASP A 38 4.14 -1.35 -11.60
N PHE A 39 4.40 -2.21 -10.61
CA PHE A 39 3.69 -2.19 -9.33
C PHE A 39 4.66 -1.92 -8.18
N LEU A 40 4.38 -0.91 -7.36
CA LEU A 40 5.22 -0.48 -6.26
C LEU A 40 4.37 -0.28 -4.99
N LEU A 41 4.69 -1.00 -3.93
CA LEU A 41 4.18 -0.74 -2.59
C LEU A 41 5.20 0.09 -1.83
N VAL A 42 4.78 1.25 -1.35
CA VAL A 42 5.59 2.15 -0.51
C VAL A 42 5.09 2.04 0.92
N TYR A 43 5.89 1.42 1.77
CA TYR A 43 5.64 1.30 3.20
C TYR A 43 5.89 2.64 3.89
N ILE A 44 4.92 3.17 4.63
CA ILE A 44 4.99 4.47 5.31
C ILE A 44 5.01 4.31 6.83
N ASP A 45 5.00 5.44 7.54
CA ASP A 45 4.99 5.46 8.99
C ASP A 45 3.73 4.81 9.58
N GLU A 46 3.85 4.31 10.81
CA GLU A 46 2.75 3.64 11.50
C GLU A 46 1.72 4.65 12.02
N ALA A 47 0.44 4.49 11.65
CA ALA A 47 -0.62 5.27 12.29
C ALA A 47 -0.85 4.87 13.75
N HIS A 48 -0.60 3.61 14.08
CA HIS A 48 -0.85 3.03 15.39
C HIS A 48 0.36 2.19 15.84
N PRO A 49 1.49 2.83 16.19
CA PRO A 49 2.64 2.10 16.67
C PRO A 49 2.31 1.42 18.01
N SER A 50 2.86 0.22 18.25
CA SER A 50 2.60 -0.56 19.47
C SER A 50 3.13 0.08 20.74
N ASP A 51 4.10 0.98 20.63
CA ASP A 51 4.63 1.83 21.70
C ASP A 51 3.97 3.23 21.75
N GLY A 52 2.87 3.43 21.03
CA GLY A 52 2.04 4.64 21.03
C GLY A 52 0.83 4.57 21.97
N TRP A 53 0.01 5.63 21.96
CA TRP A 53 -1.27 5.65 22.68
C TRP A 53 -2.27 4.72 21.98
N ALA A 54 -2.68 3.64 22.65
CA ALA A 54 -3.74 2.77 22.17
C ALA A 54 -5.12 3.37 22.48
N ALA A 55 -6.00 3.48 21.48
CA ALA A 55 -7.39 3.80 21.75
C ALA A 55 -8.06 2.63 22.50
N PRO A 56 -8.90 2.90 23.53
CA PRO A 56 -9.63 1.84 24.21
C PRO A 56 -10.48 1.04 23.22
N GLY A 57 -10.33 -0.29 23.19
CA GLY A 57 -11.10 -1.18 22.32
C GLY A 57 -10.36 -1.68 21.07
N ILE A 58 -9.10 -1.29 20.85
CA ILE A 58 -8.23 -1.93 19.87
C ILE A 58 -7.64 -3.21 20.50
N SER A 59 -8.11 -4.39 20.08
CA SER A 59 -7.47 -5.66 20.44
C SER A 59 -6.03 -5.68 19.89
N PRO A 60 -5.05 -6.32 20.56
CA PRO A 60 -3.73 -6.51 20.00
C PRO A 60 -3.84 -7.08 18.59
N SER A 61 -3.42 -6.30 17.59
CA SER A 61 -3.33 -6.80 16.22
C SER A 61 -2.26 -7.89 16.20
N SER A 62 -2.42 -8.90 15.34
CA SER A 62 -1.37 -9.91 15.15
C SER A 62 -0.06 -9.33 14.57
N PHE A 63 -0.02 -8.02 14.29
CA PHE A 63 1.10 -7.30 13.71
C PHE A 63 1.35 -6.05 14.56
N GLU A 64 2.29 -6.18 15.49
CA GLU A 64 2.70 -5.13 16.41
C GLU A 64 4.04 -4.56 15.92
N VAL A 65 3.99 -3.38 15.32
CA VAL A 65 5.17 -2.65 14.86
C VAL A 65 5.35 -1.43 15.75
N LYS A 66 6.55 -1.24 16.28
CA LYS A 66 6.90 -0.03 17.05
C LYS A 66 7.09 1.15 16.12
N LYS A 67 6.98 2.36 16.63
CA LYS A 67 7.32 3.57 15.87
C LYS A 67 8.76 3.47 15.36
N HIS A 68 8.93 3.65 14.05
CA HIS A 68 10.25 3.63 13.40
C HIS A 68 11.11 4.78 13.91
N ARG A 69 12.35 4.49 14.32
CA ARG A 69 13.30 5.51 14.78
C ARG A 69 14.36 5.84 13.73
N ASN A 70 14.53 4.94 12.77
CA ASN A 70 15.48 5.05 11.66
C ASN A 70 14.95 4.28 10.45
N GLN A 71 15.70 4.34 9.35
CA GLN A 71 15.31 3.71 8.09
C GLN A 71 15.33 2.17 8.20
N GLU A 72 16.24 1.62 8.99
CA GLU A 72 16.38 0.18 9.22
C GLU A 72 15.13 -0.41 9.87
N ASP A 73 14.58 0.25 10.90
CA ASP A 73 13.34 -0.13 11.56
C ASP A 73 12.18 -0.19 10.55
N ARG A 74 12.07 0.83 9.70
CA ARG A 74 11.01 0.92 8.69
C ARG A 74 11.17 -0.12 7.59
N CYS A 75 12.39 -0.36 7.13
CA CYS A 75 12.69 -1.42 6.17
C CYS A 75 12.39 -2.81 6.75
N ALA A 76 12.69 -3.04 8.02
CA ALA A 76 12.37 -4.29 8.71
C ALA A 76 10.85 -4.51 8.78
N ALA A 77 10.07 -3.47 9.09
CA ALA A 77 8.61 -3.54 9.09
C ALA A 77 8.04 -3.81 7.68
N ALA A 78 8.56 -3.14 6.65
CA ALA A 78 8.21 -3.37 5.26
C ALA A 78 8.50 -4.82 4.81
N HIS A 79 9.62 -5.38 5.27
CA HIS A 79 9.98 -6.77 4.99
C HIS A 79 9.02 -7.76 5.67
N GLN A 80 8.67 -7.54 6.93
CA GLN A 80 7.68 -8.37 7.62
C GLN A 80 6.30 -8.32 6.94
N LEU A 81 5.92 -7.16 6.39
CA LEU A 81 4.72 -7.02 5.57
C LEU A 81 4.82 -7.89 4.31
N LEU A 82 5.95 -7.84 3.60
CA LEU A 82 6.17 -8.68 2.41
C LEU A 82 6.04 -10.18 2.71
N GLU A 83 6.68 -10.66 3.79
CA GLU A 83 6.65 -12.08 4.19
C GLU A 83 5.22 -12.55 4.50
N ARG A 84 4.40 -11.69 5.12
CA ARG A 84 3.05 -12.06 5.54
C ARG A 84 2.00 -12.07 4.44
N PHE A 85 2.13 -11.20 3.43
CA PHE A 85 1.06 -11.01 2.42
C PHE A 85 1.34 -11.63 1.06
N SER A 86 2.49 -12.32 0.90
CA SER A 86 2.87 -13.06 -0.32
C SER A 86 2.51 -12.27 -1.59
N LEU A 87 3.10 -11.07 -1.71
CA LEU A 87 2.93 -10.25 -2.90
C LEU A 87 3.62 -10.93 -4.10
N PRO A 88 3.08 -10.77 -5.34
CA PRO A 88 3.74 -11.30 -6.52
C PRO A 88 5.12 -10.67 -6.70
N PRO A 89 6.09 -11.40 -7.29
CA PRO A 89 7.45 -10.90 -7.48
C PRO A 89 7.54 -9.64 -8.37
N GLN A 90 6.51 -9.37 -9.18
CA GLN A 90 6.39 -8.16 -10.00
C GLN A 90 5.98 -6.92 -9.19
N CYS A 91 5.54 -7.08 -7.94
CA CYS A 91 5.20 -6.00 -7.03
C CYS A 91 6.40 -5.70 -6.13
N GLN A 92 7.12 -4.64 -6.44
CA GLN A 92 8.24 -4.19 -5.61
C GLN A 92 7.72 -3.58 -4.30
N VAL A 93 8.43 -3.82 -3.21
CA VAL A 93 8.18 -3.21 -1.90
C VAL A 93 9.36 -2.33 -1.55
N VAL A 94 9.10 -1.06 -1.22
CA VAL A 94 10.08 -0.10 -0.74
C VAL A 94 9.56 0.58 0.52
N ALA A 95 10.44 1.12 1.34
CA ALA A 95 10.07 1.96 2.48
C ALA A 95 10.20 3.44 2.09
N ASP A 96 9.27 4.27 2.55
CA ASP A 96 9.37 5.72 2.47
C ASP A 96 10.57 6.20 3.31
N CYS A 97 11.14 7.34 2.92
CA CYS A 97 12.21 7.97 3.68
C CYS A 97 11.69 8.46 5.04
N MET A 98 12.56 8.53 6.04
CA MET A 98 12.18 8.97 7.40
C MET A 98 11.62 10.40 7.48
N ASP A 99 11.80 11.23 6.44
CA ASP A 99 11.17 12.54 6.28
C ASP A 99 9.72 12.47 5.74
N ASN A 100 9.22 11.26 5.47
CA ASN A 100 7.88 10.95 4.97
C ASN A 100 7.57 11.64 3.62
N ASN A 101 8.58 11.79 2.76
CA ASN A 101 8.43 12.53 1.51
C ASN A 101 7.34 11.97 0.58
N ALA A 102 7.19 10.66 0.46
CA ALA A 102 6.17 10.07 -0.40
C ALA A 102 4.79 10.21 0.24
N ASN A 103 4.68 9.98 1.55
CA ASN A 103 3.44 10.22 2.29
C ASN A 103 2.92 11.67 2.08
N VAL A 104 3.80 12.66 2.21
CA VAL A 104 3.47 14.09 2.02
C VAL A 104 3.14 14.38 0.56
N ALA A 105 3.97 13.96 -0.40
CA ALA A 105 3.80 14.28 -1.81
C ALA A 105 2.50 13.72 -2.40
N TYR A 106 2.07 12.53 -1.94
CA TYR A 106 0.84 11.88 -2.41
C TYR A 106 -0.34 12.08 -1.45
N GLY A 107 -0.17 12.88 -0.39
CA GLY A 107 -1.20 13.19 0.60
C GLY A 107 -1.86 11.94 1.17
N VAL A 108 -1.04 10.96 1.55
CA VAL A 108 -1.52 9.67 2.07
C VAL A 108 -1.93 9.85 3.54
N SER A 109 -3.17 9.49 3.83
CA SER A 109 -3.67 9.28 5.19
C SER A 109 -4.18 7.85 5.20
N PHE A 110 -3.63 6.99 6.05
CA PHE A 110 -3.98 5.57 6.12
C PHE A 110 -3.43 4.73 4.98
N GLU A 111 -4.11 4.80 3.84
CA GLU A 111 -3.69 4.12 2.64
C GLU A 111 -4.14 4.94 1.43
N ARG A 112 -3.43 4.76 0.32
CA ARG A 112 -3.81 5.39 -0.94
C ARG A 112 -3.29 4.61 -2.12
N VAL A 113 -4.09 4.58 -3.19
CA VAL A 113 -3.63 4.14 -4.50
C VAL A 113 -3.44 5.33 -5.42
N CYS A 114 -2.31 5.35 -6.12
CA CYS A 114 -2.03 6.34 -7.17
C CYS A 114 -1.53 5.63 -8.42
N ILE A 115 -1.93 6.10 -9.59
CA ILE A 115 -1.36 5.70 -10.87
C ILE A 115 -0.59 6.89 -11.43
N VAL A 116 0.71 6.72 -11.61
CA VAL A 116 1.56 7.73 -12.25
C VAL A 116 1.88 7.30 -13.67
N GLN A 117 1.59 8.18 -14.62
CA GLN A 117 1.89 7.99 -16.04
C GLN A 117 2.55 9.25 -16.59
N ARG A 118 3.70 9.08 -17.27
CA ARG A 118 4.46 10.22 -17.86
C ARG A 118 4.73 11.34 -16.83
N GLN A 119 5.14 10.95 -15.61
CA GLN A 119 5.45 11.85 -14.50
C GLN A 119 4.25 12.71 -14.02
N LYS A 120 3.02 12.31 -14.35
CA LYS A 120 1.79 12.94 -13.87
C LYS A 120 0.90 11.92 -13.17
N ILE A 121 0.17 12.38 -12.18
CA ILE A 121 -0.87 11.60 -11.51
C ILE A 121 -2.03 11.45 -12.51
N ALA A 122 -2.26 10.22 -12.97
CA ALA A 122 -3.32 9.90 -13.92
C ALA A 122 -4.58 9.35 -13.23
N TYR A 123 -4.40 8.82 -12.01
CA TYR A 123 -5.46 8.45 -11.09
C TYR A 123 -4.96 8.61 -9.67
N LEU A 124 -5.82 9.14 -8.80
CA LEU A 124 -5.55 9.28 -7.37
C LEU A 124 -6.78 8.81 -6.61
N GLY A 125 -6.65 7.70 -5.88
CA GLY A 125 -7.71 7.20 -5.03
C GLY A 125 -8.10 8.21 -3.95
N GLY A 126 -9.32 8.06 -3.43
CA GLY A 126 -9.76 8.82 -2.27
C GLY A 126 -8.89 8.54 -1.04
N LYS A 127 -9.06 9.33 0.02
CA LYS A 127 -8.28 9.16 1.27
C LYS A 127 -8.71 7.88 1.99
N GLY A 128 -7.76 7.09 2.52
CA GLY A 128 -8.10 5.93 3.34
C GLY A 128 -8.85 6.30 4.64
N PRO A 129 -9.43 5.32 5.34
CA PRO A 129 -9.53 3.90 4.98
C PRO A 129 -10.73 3.55 4.06
N PHE A 130 -11.60 4.50 3.76
CA PHE A 130 -12.89 4.19 3.12
C PHE A 130 -12.85 4.14 1.58
N PHE A 131 -11.80 4.67 0.96
CA PHE A 131 -11.76 4.90 -0.48
C PHE A 131 -10.65 4.09 -1.20
N TYR A 132 -10.19 2.99 -0.59
CA TYR A 132 -9.33 2.02 -1.26
C TYR A 132 -10.16 1.11 -2.17
N ASN A 133 -10.19 1.42 -3.48
CA ASN A 133 -10.97 0.68 -4.46
C ASN A 133 -10.10 0.07 -5.57
N LEU A 134 -9.71 -1.19 -5.41
CA LEU A 134 -8.97 -1.94 -6.45
C LEU A 134 -9.77 -2.13 -7.75
N GLN A 135 -11.10 -2.06 -7.71
CA GLN A 135 -11.91 -2.16 -8.94
C GLN A 135 -11.80 -0.90 -9.79
N GLU A 136 -11.73 0.28 -9.19
CA GLU A 136 -11.49 1.53 -9.94
C GLU A 136 -10.11 1.51 -10.61
N VAL A 137 -9.09 1.03 -9.90
CA VAL A 137 -7.74 0.84 -10.45
C VAL A 137 -7.77 -0.11 -11.64
N ARG A 138 -8.46 -1.25 -11.49
CA ARG A 138 -8.64 -2.24 -12.56
C ARG A 138 -9.34 -1.62 -13.77
N LEU A 139 -10.47 -0.96 -13.58
CA LEU A 139 -11.22 -0.32 -14.66
C LEU A 139 -10.38 0.73 -15.38
N TRP A 140 -9.61 1.53 -14.63
CA TRP A 140 -8.69 2.49 -15.21
C TRP A 140 -7.62 1.80 -16.07
N LEU A 141 -7.01 0.71 -15.58
CA LEU A 141 -6.02 -0.07 -16.34
C LEU A 141 -6.62 -0.73 -17.58
N GLU A 142 -7.82 -1.29 -17.48
CA GLU A 142 -8.55 -1.87 -18.62
C GLU A 142 -8.85 -0.79 -19.66
N GLN A 143 -9.35 0.39 -19.28
CA GLN A 143 -9.66 1.45 -20.23
C GLN A 143 -8.42 2.01 -20.95
N ASN A 144 -7.29 2.07 -20.25
CA ASN A 144 -6.07 2.68 -20.79
C ASN A 144 -5.13 1.67 -21.47
N PHE A 145 -5.24 0.37 -21.15
CA PHE A 145 -4.33 -0.67 -21.61
C PHE A 145 -5.00 -1.96 -22.10
N SER A 146 -6.33 -2.00 -22.23
CA SER A 146 -6.99 -3.12 -22.93
C SER A 146 -6.38 -3.28 -24.31
N LYS A 147 -5.95 -4.52 -24.57
CA LYS A 147 -5.31 -4.99 -25.81
C LYS A 147 -6.00 -4.36 -27.03
N ARG A 148 -5.33 -3.38 -27.66
CA ARG A 148 -5.45 -3.17 -29.10
C ARG A 148 -4.42 -4.05 -29.78
#